data_AF-A0A925FCE9-F1
#
_entry.id   AF-A0A925FCE9-F1
#
_cell.length_a   1.000
_cell.length_b   1.000
_cell.length_c   1.000
_cell.angle_alpha   90.00
_cell.angle_beta   90.00
_cell.angle_gamma   90.00
#
_symmetry.space_group_name_H-M   'P 1'
#
loop_
_entity.id
_entity.type
_entity.pdbx_description
1 polymer ?
#
loop_
_entity_poly.entity_id
_entity_poly.type
_entity_poly.pdbx_seq_one_letter_code
_entity_poly.pdbx_strand_id
1 'polypeptide(L)'
;MTRFPAFPGRLAVLGSPVAHSRSPAFQNAALRAAGIPLQYEAIDVPPDELARVLAEFAAVRGAGNATIPHKGAMFAACHAVSERAARAGAVNTFWHDVEGLLYGDNTDIAGFDAAVSALGSAREGAVVMLLG
;
A
#
# COMPACT_ATOMS: atom_id res chain seq x y z
N MET A 1 -29.09 -4.85 -3.67
CA MET A 1 -28.17 -3.89 -3.02
C MET A 1 -26.97 -4.66 -2.52
N THR A 2 -25.90 -4.69 -3.30
CA THR A 2 -24.64 -5.37 -2.94
C THR A 2 -24.03 -4.65 -1.74
N ARG A 3 -24.07 -5.29 -0.56
CA ARG A 3 -23.31 -4.83 0.61
C ARG A 3 -21.84 -4.93 0.23
N PHE A 4 -21.17 -3.79 0.07
CA PHE A 4 -19.72 -3.76 0.16
C PHE A 4 -19.32 -4.41 1.51
N PRO A 5 -18.23 -5.19 1.58
CA PRO A 5 -17.65 -5.50 2.88
C PRO A 5 -17.47 -4.17 3.63
N ALA A 6 -17.68 -4.18 4.95
CA ALA A 6 -17.54 -2.97 5.74
C ALA A 6 -16.21 -2.30 5.41
N PHE A 7 -16.26 -1.03 5.02
CA PHE A 7 -15.07 -0.26 4.67
C PHE A 7 -14.04 -0.29 5.82
N PRO A 8 -12.74 -0.18 5.52
CA PRO A 8 -11.73 -0.04 6.56
C PRO A 8 -12.04 1.20 7.41
N GLY A 9 -11.78 1.11 8.72
CA GLY A 9 -12.03 2.24 9.62
C GLY A 9 -11.06 3.40 9.42
N ARG A 10 -9.90 3.14 8.79
CA ARG A 10 -8.89 4.14 8.43
C ARG A 10 -8.18 3.79 7.13
N LEU A 11 -7.85 4.81 6.33
CA LEU A 11 -7.01 4.72 5.14
C LEU A 11 -5.86 5.73 5.25
N ALA A 12 -4.61 5.29 5.06
CA ALA A 12 -3.46 6.18 5.12
C ALA A 12 -2.27 5.72 4.27
N VAL A 13 -1.33 6.63 4.05
CA VAL A 13 0.06 6.29 3.73
C VAL A 13 0.92 6.47 4.98
N LEU A 14 1.64 5.41 5.36
CA LEU A 14 2.60 5.39 6.45
C LEU A 14 4.02 5.56 5.89
N GLY A 15 4.81 6.49 6.44
CA GLY A 15 6.19 6.73 6.02
C GLY A 15 6.91 7.65 6.99
N SER A 16 8.20 7.89 6.76
CA SER A 16 8.93 8.95 7.47
C SER A 16 10.17 9.40 6.68
N PRO A 17 10.24 10.68 6.23
CA PRO A 17 9.15 11.65 6.24
C PRO A 17 8.07 11.31 5.19
N VAL A 18 6.80 11.65 5.46
CA VAL A 18 5.69 11.36 4.51
C VAL A 18 4.89 12.59 4.05
N ALA A 19 5.12 13.76 4.66
CA ALA A 19 4.34 14.97 4.40
C ALA A 19 4.29 15.42 2.93
N HIS A 20 5.31 15.10 2.14
CA HIS A 20 5.38 15.44 0.72
C HIS A 20 4.67 14.45 -0.21
N SER A 21 4.06 13.40 0.36
CA SER A 21 3.34 12.40 -0.44
C SER A 21 2.20 13.03 -1.21
N ARG A 22 2.12 12.75 -2.51
CA ARG A 22 0.98 13.12 -3.36
C ARG A 22 -0.18 12.14 -3.26
N SER A 23 0.01 10.99 -2.59
CA SER A 23 -1.01 9.95 -2.43
C SER A 23 -2.31 10.44 -1.83
N PRO A 24 -2.32 11.26 -0.75
CA PRO A 24 -3.56 11.80 -0.21
C PRO A 24 -4.36 12.59 -1.26
N ALA A 25 -3.72 13.35 -2.14
CA ALA A 25 -4.44 14.17 -3.12
C ALA A 25 -5.23 13.30 -4.12
N PHE A 26 -4.58 12.31 -4.75
CA PHE A 26 -5.24 11.48 -5.75
C PHE A 26 -6.15 10.40 -5.14
N GLN A 27 -5.79 9.84 -3.98
CA GLN A 27 -6.63 8.85 -3.30
C GLN A 27 -7.94 9.47 -2.79
N ASN A 28 -7.88 10.67 -2.16
CA ASN A 28 -9.10 11.35 -1.75
C ASN A 28 -9.97 11.78 -2.94
N ALA A 29 -9.37 12.12 -4.09
CA ALA A 29 -10.14 12.39 -5.30
C ALA A 29 -10.86 11.13 -5.80
N ALA A 30 -10.18 9.97 -5.81
CA ALA A 30 -10.76 8.69 -6.18
C ALA A 30 -11.89 8.26 -5.21
N LEU A 31 -11.68 8.40 -3.90
CA LEU A 31 -12.69 8.10 -2.87
C LEU A 31 -13.96 8.94 -3.07
N ARG A 32 -13.81 10.25 -3.30
CA ARG A 32 -14.94 11.15 -3.59
C ARG A 32 -15.67 10.76 -4.87
N ALA A 33 -14.93 10.47 -5.95
CA ALA A 33 -15.52 10.06 -7.22
C ALA A 33 -16.29 8.73 -7.11
N ALA A 34 -15.82 7.82 -6.25
CA ALA A 34 -16.47 6.54 -5.96
C ALA A 34 -17.61 6.62 -4.94
N GLY A 35 -17.88 7.79 -4.34
CA GLY A 35 -18.89 7.94 -3.29
C GLY A 35 -18.54 7.21 -1.99
N ILE A 36 -17.25 6.93 -1.74
CA ILE A 36 -16.78 6.25 -0.54
C ILE A 36 -16.53 7.31 0.55
N PRO A 37 -17.25 7.28 1.70
CA PRO A 37 -17.19 8.31 2.73
C PRO A 37 -15.98 8.12 3.66
N LEU A 38 -14.79 7.92 3.09
CA LEU A 38 -13.53 7.80 3.81
C LEU A 38 -12.58 8.93 3.44
N GLN A 39 -11.60 9.17 4.30
CA GLN A 39 -10.47 10.05 4.04
C GLN A 39 -9.20 9.21 4.00
N TYR A 40 -8.29 9.59 3.09
CA TYR A 40 -6.95 9.03 2.97
C TYR A 40 -5.94 10.01 3.55
N GLU A 41 -5.24 9.60 4.61
CA GLU A 41 -4.31 10.44 5.38
C GLU A 41 -2.85 10.18 5.00
N ALA A 42 -1.95 11.10 5.35
CA ALA A 42 -0.51 10.83 5.41
C ALA A 42 -0.07 10.90 6.86
N ILE A 43 0.51 9.82 7.37
CA ILE A 43 0.89 9.69 8.78
C ILE A 43 2.39 9.48 8.85
N ASP A 44 3.09 10.44 9.46
CA ASP A 44 4.51 10.30 9.73
C ASP A 44 4.70 9.33 10.89
N VAL A 45 5.40 8.24 10.63
CA VAL A 45 5.61 7.14 11.57
C VAL A 45 7.10 6.86 11.65
N PRO A 46 7.78 7.21 12.74
CA PRO A 46 9.16 6.79 12.98
C PRO A 46 9.29 5.25 12.94
N PRO A 47 10.43 4.68 12.51
CA PRO A 47 10.61 3.23 12.40
C PRO A 47 10.31 2.43 13.68
N ASP A 48 10.65 3.00 14.83
CA ASP A 48 10.42 2.44 16.17
C ASP A 48 8.94 2.48 16.61
N GLU A 49 8.11 3.28 15.95
CA GLU A 49 6.67 3.38 16.23
C GLU A 49 5.80 2.52 15.31
N LEU A 50 6.34 1.95 14.24
CA LEU A 50 5.57 1.23 13.23
C LEU A 50 4.70 0.12 13.82
N ALA A 51 5.24 -0.68 14.74
CA ALA A 51 4.51 -1.77 15.37
C ALA A 51 3.29 -1.28 16.19
N ARG A 52 3.45 -0.17 16.92
CA ARG A 52 2.36 0.45 17.68
C ARG A 52 1.26 0.95 16.75
N VAL A 53 1.63 1.64 15.67
CA VAL A 53 0.68 2.18 14.69
C VAL A 53 -0.06 1.05 13.97
N LEU A 54 0.60 -0.06 13.63
CA LEU A 54 -0.06 -1.22 13.04
C LEU A 54 -1.10 -1.84 13.98
N ALA A 55 -0.81 -1.94 15.29
CA ALA A 55 -1.77 -2.41 16.27
C ALA A 55 -3.03 -1.51 16.36
N GLU A 56 -2.85 -0.18 16.26
CA GLU A 56 -3.97 0.77 16.20
C GLU A 56 -4.80 0.62 14.92
N PHE A 57 -4.13 0.36 13.78
CA PHE A 57 -4.82 0.08 12.53
C PHE A 57 -5.59 -1.24 12.61
N ALA A 58 -5.04 -2.29 13.23
CA ALA A 58 -5.73 -3.57 13.40
C ALA A 58 -7.07 -3.41 14.15
N ALA A 59 -7.11 -2.60 15.21
CA ALA A 59 -8.31 -2.36 16.01
C ALA A 59 -9.49 -1.75 15.22
N VAL A 60 -9.21 -1.12 14.08
CA VAL A 60 -10.21 -0.46 13.22
C VAL A 60 -10.28 -1.07 11.82
N ARG A 61 -9.67 -2.24 11.59
CA ARG A 61 -9.53 -2.85 10.26
C ARG A 61 -8.93 -1.87 9.24
N GLY A 62 -7.92 -1.13 9.66
CA GLY A 62 -7.25 -0.12 8.88
C GLY A 62 -6.50 -0.72 7.69
N ALA A 63 -6.41 0.05 6.62
CA ALA A 63 -5.68 -0.32 5.40
C ALA A 63 -4.93 0.89 4.84
N GLY A 64 -4.09 0.68 3.84
CA GLY A 64 -3.36 1.79 3.29
C GLY A 64 -2.13 1.42 2.50
N ASN A 65 -1.23 2.38 2.41
CA ASN A 65 0.08 2.21 1.80
C ASN A 65 1.20 2.41 2.81
N ALA A 66 2.34 1.82 2.51
CA ALA A 66 3.58 2.06 3.22
C ALA A 66 4.65 2.51 2.24
N THR A 67 5.45 3.51 2.65
CA THR A 67 6.57 4.02 1.87
C THR A 67 7.84 4.01 2.72
N ILE A 68 8.93 4.59 2.21
CA ILE A 68 10.21 4.69 2.90
C ILE A 68 10.00 5.22 4.33
N PRO A 69 10.61 4.60 5.35
CA PRO A 69 11.52 3.44 5.30
C PRO A 69 10.82 2.08 5.53
N HIS A 70 9.49 2.03 5.57
CA HIS A 70 8.72 0.94 6.17
C HIS A 70 8.51 -0.30 5.30
N LYS A 71 8.78 -0.25 3.98
CA LYS A 71 8.36 -1.33 3.08
C LYS A 71 8.90 -2.72 3.47
N GLY A 72 10.14 -2.80 3.95
CA GLY A 72 10.73 -4.06 4.42
C GLY A 72 10.18 -4.50 5.79
N ALA A 73 10.00 -3.56 6.72
CA ALA A 73 9.42 -3.85 8.03
C ALA A 73 7.95 -4.30 7.91
N MET A 74 7.18 -3.70 7.00
CA MET A 74 5.83 -4.13 6.65
C MET A 74 5.79 -5.56 6.12
N PHE A 75 6.73 -5.92 5.24
CA PHE A 75 6.85 -7.28 4.73
C PHE A 75 7.06 -8.29 5.86
N ALA A 76 7.97 -7.99 6.80
CA ALA A 76 8.24 -8.85 7.95
C ALA A 76 7.06 -8.95 8.94
N ALA A 77 6.23 -7.91 9.04
CA ALA A 77 5.09 -7.86 9.97
C ALA A 77 3.81 -8.53 9.44
N CYS A 78 3.69 -8.72 8.12
CA CYS A 78 2.47 -9.30 7.52
C CYS A 78 2.31 -10.78 7.90
N HIS A 79 1.08 -11.17 8.24
CA HIS A 79 0.66 -12.56 8.38
C HIS A 79 0.79 -13.32 7.06
N ALA A 80 0.33 -12.70 5.97
CA ALA A 80 0.50 -13.22 4.63
C ALA A 80 0.72 -12.09 3.62
N VAL A 81 1.40 -12.42 2.54
CA VAL A 81 1.78 -11.49 1.48
C VAL A 81 1.51 -12.11 0.12
N SER A 82 1.29 -11.27 -0.89
CA SER A 82 1.21 -11.73 -2.27
C SER A 82 2.56 -12.29 -2.77
N GLU A 83 2.52 -13.11 -3.82
CA GLU A 83 3.75 -13.64 -4.45
C GLU A 83 4.69 -12.51 -4.92
N ARG A 84 4.14 -11.43 -5.47
CA ARG A 84 4.93 -10.27 -5.92
C ARG A 84 5.59 -9.54 -4.75
N ALA A 85 4.90 -9.40 -3.62
CA ALA A 85 5.49 -8.83 -2.40
C ALA A 85 6.58 -9.75 -1.82
N ALA A 86 6.36 -11.07 -1.83
CA ALA A 86 7.36 -12.07 -1.44
C ALA A 86 8.64 -12.00 -2.27
N ARG A 87 8.50 -11.92 -3.61
CA ARG A 87 9.66 -11.77 -4.51
C ARG A 87 10.40 -10.45 -4.30
N ALA A 88 9.70 -9.38 -3.93
CA ALA A 88 10.29 -8.08 -3.67
C ALA A 88 10.94 -7.95 -2.28
N GLY A 89 10.52 -8.77 -1.32
CA GLY A 89 10.85 -8.57 0.11
C GLY A 89 10.32 -7.26 0.67
N ALA A 90 9.23 -6.73 0.10
CA ALA A 90 8.73 -5.39 0.38
C ALA A 90 7.22 -5.28 0.17
N VAL A 91 6.54 -4.62 1.10
CA VAL A 91 5.09 -4.34 1.06
C VAL A 91 4.86 -2.83 0.98
N ASN A 92 4.16 -2.37 -0.05
CA ASN A 92 3.77 -0.96 -0.21
C ASN A 92 2.26 -0.74 -0.01
N THR A 93 1.46 -1.81 0.08
CA THR A 93 0.00 -1.79 0.19
C THR A 93 -0.42 -2.83 1.23
N PHE A 94 -1.26 -2.46 2.19
CA PHE A 94 -1.61 -3.34 3.30
C PHE A 94 -3.07 -3.20 3.70
N TRP A 95 -3.61 -4.21 4.36
CA TRP A 95 -4.93 -4.18 4.98
C TRP A 95 -4.99 -5.15 6.15
N HIS A 96 -5.84 -4.85 7.12
CA HIS A 96 -6.21 -5.78 8.19
C HIS A 96 -7.53 -6.48 7.85
N ASP A 97 -7.63 -7.78 8.11
CA ASP A 97 -8.89 -8.51 7.98
C ASP A 97 -9.82 -8.30 9.20
N VAL A 98 -10.89 -9.10 9.28
CA VAL A 98 -11.87 -9.03 10.37
C VAL A 98 -11.33 -9.56 11.71
N GLU A 99 -10.28 -10.36 11.69
CA GLU A 99 -9.59 -10.90 12.88
C GLU A 99 -8.42 -10.01 13.31
N GLY A 100 -8.11 -8.96 12.53
CA GLY A 100 -7.00 -8.04 12.78
C GLY A 100 -5.67 -8.55 12.24
N LEU A 101 -5.65 -9.59 11.40
CA LEU A 101 -4.44 -10.08 10.76
C LEU A 101 -4.02 -9.13 9.63
N LEU A 102 -2.73 -8.81 9.58
CA LEU A 102 -2.15 -7.90 8.59
C LEU A 102 -1.78 -8.65 7.31
N TYR A 103 -2.26 -8.18 6.17
CA TYR A 103 -1.92 -8.69 4.85
C TYR A 103 -1.20 -7.62 4.03
N GLY A 104 -0.31 -8.07 3.15
CA GLY A 104 0.55 -7.18 2.39
C GLY A 104 0.61 -7.48 0.90
N ASP A 105 0.80 -6.43 0.12
CA ASP A 105 1.02 -6.48 -1.30
C ASP A 105 2.03 -5.42 -1.77
N ASN A 106 2.57 -5.63 -2.97
CA ASN A 106 3.45 -4.69 -3.65
C ASN A 106 2.89 -4.32 -5.03
N THR A 107 2.21 -3.17 -5.09
CA THR A 107 1.57 -2.67 -6.31
C THR A 107 2.52 -1.92 -7.23
N ASP A 108 3.74 -1.59 -6.79
CA ASP A 108 4.73 -0.91 -7.62
C ASP A 108 5.17 -1.78 -8.80
N ILE A 109 5.27 -3.12 -8.60
CA ILE A 109 5.64 -4.06 -9.66
C ILE A 109 4.59 -4.06 -10.78
N ALA A 110 3.32 -4.23 -10.42
CA ALA A 110 2.22 -4.21 -11.38
C ALA A 110 2.08 -2.83 -12.04
N GLY A 111 2.35 -1.76 -11.29
CA GLY A 111 2.34 -0.38 -11.80
C GLY A 111 3.43 -0.14 -12.85
N PHE A 112 4.65 -0.64 -12.61
CA PHE A 112 5.74 -0.59 -13.59
C PHE A 112 5.38 -1.37 -14.85
N ASP A 113 4.85 -2.58 -14.71
CA ASP A 113 4.39 -3.38 -15.84
C ASP A 113 3.29 -2.65 -16.63
N ALA A 114 2.30 -2.04 -15.97
CA ALA A 114 1.27 -1.28 -16.66
C ALA A 114 1.86 -0.08 -17.42
N ALA A 115 2.79 0.66 -16.82
CA ALA A 115 3.43 1.81 -17.42
C ALA A 115 4.25 1.44 -18.67
N VAL A 116 5.07 0.38 -18.59
CA VAL A 116 5.85 -0.09 -19.74
C VAL A 116 4.94 -0.60 -20.87
N SER A 117 3.83 -1.27 -20.55
CA SER A 117 2.87 -1.74 -21.56
C SER A 117 2.25 -0.56 -22.31
N ALA A 118 1.88 0.50 -21.60
CA ALA A 118 1.28 1.69 -22.18
C ALA A 118 2.23 2.44 -23.15
N LEU A 119 3.54 2.26 -23.02
CA LEU A 119 4.55 2.83 -23.91
C LEU A 119 4.74 2.02 -25.22
N GLY A 120 4.05 0.89 -25.39
CA GLY A 120 4.07 0.10 -26.63
C GLY A 120 5.37 -0.66 -26.90
N SER A 121 6.20 -0.88 -25.87
CA SER A 121 7.50 -1.54 -26.02
C SER A 121 7.33 -3.06 -26.21
N ALA A 122 7.94 -3.64 -27.25
CA ALA A 122 8.05 -5.10 -27.38
C ALA A 122 8.86 -5.66 -26.20
N ARG A 123 8.26 -6.59 -25.45
CA ARG A 123 8.83 -7.12 -24.20
C ARG A 123 9.64 -8.39 -24.38
N GLU A 124 9.26 -9.20 -25.35
CA GLU A 124 9.82 -10.53 -25.52
C GLU A 124 11.19 -10.44 -26.19
N GLY A 125 12.22 -10.93 -25.50
CA GLY A 125 13.61 -10.88 -25.96
C GLY A 125 14.32 -9.54 -25.81
N ALA A 126 13.69 -8.54 -25.20
CA ALA A 126 14.32 -7.23 -24.97
C ALA A 126 15.41 -7.31 -23.88
N VAL A 127 16.56 -6.66 -24.12
CA VAL A 127 17.60 -6.47 -23.10
C VAL A 127 17.21 -5.26 -22.26
N VAL A 128 17.08 -5.46 -20.94
CA VAL A 128 16.70 -4.42 -19.98
C VAL A 128 17.92 -4.03 -19.14
N MET A 129 18.22 -2.74 -19.07
CA MET A 129 19.19 -2.18 -18.13
C MET A 129 18.45 -1.61 -16.91
N LEU A 130 18.69 -2.19 -15.73
CA LEU A 130 18.18 -1.68 -14.46
C LEU A 130 19.24 -0.81 -13.80
N LEU A 131 18.94 0.48 -13.62
CA LEU A 131 19.79 1.42 -12.87
C LEU A 131 19.24 1.49 -11.44
N GLY A 132 20.03 0.95 -10.50
CA GLY A 132 19.69 0.88 -9.07
C GLY A 132 19.93 2.18 -8.32
#